data_AF-A0ABD5F0T1-F1
#
_entry.id   AF-A0ABD5F0T1-F1
#
_cell.length_a   1.000
_cell.length_b   1.000
_cell.length_c   1.000
_cell.angle_alpha   90.00
_cell.angle_beta   90.00
_cell.angle_gamma   90.00
#
_symmetry.space_group_name_H-M   'P 1'
#
loop_
_entity.id
_entity.type
_entity.pdbx_description
1 polymer ?
#
loop_
_entity_poly.entity_id
_entity_poly.type
_entity_poly.pdbx_seq_one_letter_code
_entity_poly.pdbx_strand_id
1 'polypeptide(L)'
;MTIPITLAPDAEPFSPEAIDSQVSSVAAGLRARVSERIASIPLPVDDSSIVIDALSGGKHLRARTLFLVAQSFGTPDPRFATDAAVALELLHTASLVHDDIIDGSRFRRGQPALHCAADEATAILIADLLVAVSFETAAALGAGAVASLACAFGQLC
;
A
#
# COMPACT_ATOMS: atom_id res chain seq x y z
N MET A 1 -26.92 2.65 -8.50
CA MET A 1 -26.90 2.69 -9.98
C MET A 1 -25.65 1.94 -10.40
N THR A 2 -25.77 0.68 -10.84
CA THR A 2 -24.64 -0.14 -11.31
C THR A 2 -24.29 0.30 -12.73
N ILE A 3 -23.17 1.00 -12.89
CA ILE A 3 -22.60 1.29 -14.21
C ILE A 3 -22.14 -0.06 -14.79
N PRO A 4 -22.52 -0.42 -16.04
CA PRO A 4 -22.03 -1.63 -16.67
C PRO A 4 -20.50 -1.56 -16.81
N ILE A 5 -19.83 -2.58 -16.26
CA ILE A 5 -18.38 -2.75 -16.37
C ILE A 5 -18.09 -3.28 -17.78
N THR A 6 -17.68 -2.40 -18.70
CA THR A 6 -17.35 -2.76 -20.08
C THR A 6 -15.86 -2.53 -20.31
N LEU A 7 -15.15 -3.57 -20.78
CA LEU A 7 -13.74 -3.44 -21.18
C LEU A 7 -13.62 -2.43 -22.32
N ALA A 8 -12.55 -1.65 -22.32
CA ALA A 8 -12.30 -0.72 -23.41
C ALA A 8 -11.99 -1.52 -24.69
N PRO A 9 -12.76 -1.33 -25.79
CA PRO A 9 -12.59 -2.13 -27.02
C PRO A 9 -11.21 -1.92 -27.68
N ASP A 10 -10.57 -0.78 -27.39
CA ASP A 10 -9.30 -0.35 -27.98
C ASP A 10 -8.21 -0.18 -26.91
N ALA A 11 -8.26 -0.93 -25.80
CA ALA A 11 -7.25 -0.84 -24.75
C ALA A 11 -5.85 -1.09 -25.35
N GLU A 12 -4.94 -0.13 -25.16
CA GLU A 12 -3.55 -0.26 -25.59
C GLU A 12 -2.92 -1.54 -25.01
N PRO A 13 -2.07 -2.26 -25.77
CA PRO A 13 -1.40 -3.45 -25.28
C PRO A 13 -0.57 -3.16 -24.03
N PHE A 14 -0.56 -4.09 -23.09
CA PHE A 14 0.27 -3.98 -21.89
C PHE A 14 1.76 -3.90 -22.24
N SER A 15 2.43 -2.87 -21.73
CA SER A 15 3.90 -2.78 -21.76
C SER A 15 4.48 -3.07 -20.37
N PRO A 16 5.34 -4.09 -20.21
CA PRO A 16 6.04 -4.36 -18.95
C PRO A 16 6.78 -3.14 -18.41
N GLU A 17 7.45 -2.37 -19.27
CA GLU A 17 8.21 -1.17 -18.89
C GLU A 17 7.29 -0.07 -18.34
N ALA A 18 6.11 0.11 -18.92
CA ALA A 18 5.14 1.09 -18.44
C ALA A 18 4.61 0.73 -17.05
N ILE A 19 4.33 -0.56 -16.82
CA ILE A 19 3.90 -1.07 -15.51
C ILE A 19 5.03 -0.91 -14.48
N ASP A 20 6.27 -1.21 -14.84
CA ASP A 20 7.42 -1.08 -13.95
C ASP A 20 7.64 0.40 -13.53
N SER A 21 7.45 1.33 -14.46
CA SER A 21 7.49 2.77 -14.19
C SER A 21 6.37 3.21 -13.24
N GLN A 22 5.14 2.73 -13.46
CA GLN A 22 4.00 3.00 -12.59
C GLN A 22 4.22 2.43 -11.18
N VAL A 23 4.74 1.20 -11.06
CA VAL A 23 5.09 0.58 -9.77
C VAL A 23 6.17 1.35 -9.03
N SER A 24 7.17 1.87 -9.75
CA SER A 24 8.21 2.71 -9.15
C SER A 24 7.62 3.99 -8.54
N SER A 25 6.61 4.57 -9.20
CA SER A 25 5.85 5.72 -8.69
C SER A 25 5.03 5.37 -7.44
N VAL A 26 4.47 4.15 -7.37
CA VAL A 26 3.78 3.65 -6.17
C VAL A 26 4.75 3.48 -5.00
N ALA A 27 5.92 2.88 -5.22
CA ALA A 27 6.93 2.72 -4.16
C ALA A 27 7.38 4.09 -3.61
N ALA A 28 7.59 5.07 -4.48
CA ALA A 28 7.90 6.45 -4.07
C ALA A 28 6.72 7.10 -3.31
N GLY A 29 5.49 6.94 -3.80
CA GLY A 29 4.29 7.49 -3.19
C GLY A 29 3.96 6.89 -1.82
N LEU A 30 4.24 5.59 -1.62
CA LEU A 30 4.15 4.92 -0.33
C LEU A 30 5.18 5.52 0.63
N ARG A 31 6.45 5.55 0.24
CA ARG A 31 7.54 6.10 1.08
C ARG A 31 7.24 7.54 1.50
N ALA A 32 6.78 8.39 0.57
CA ALA A 32 6.44 9.78 0.85
C ALA A 32 5.34 9.91 1.91
N ARG A 33 4.21 9.20 1.76
CA ARG A 33 3.07 9.28 2.69
C ARG A 33 3.41 8.74 4.07
N VAL A 34 4.14 7.63 4.14
CA VAL A 34 4.57 7.06 5.42
C VAL A 34 5.54 8.02 6.12
N SER A 35 6.53 8.55 5.42
CA SER A 35 7.47 9.51 6.00
C SER A 35 6.78 10.78 6.51
N GLU A 36 5.85 11.34 5.73
CA GLU A 36 5.06 12.51 6.13
C GLU A 36 4.27 12.21 7.42
N ARG A 37 3.60 11.06 7.48
CA ARG A 37 2.77 10.71 8.63
C ARG A 37 3.60 10.42 9.87
N ILE A 38 4.70 9.68 9.73
CA ILE A 38 5.64 9.40 10.83
C ILE A 38 6.22 10.70 11.39
N ALA A 39 6.58 11.66 10.55
CA ALA A 39 7.07 12.96 11.01
C ALA A 39 6.01 13.77 11.78
N SER A 40 4.72 13.48 11.57
CA SER A 40 3.60 14.19 12.19
C SER A 40 3.14 13.62 13.55
N ILE A 41 3.65 12.46 13.96
CA ILE A 41 3.20 11.75 15.16
C ILE A 41 4.43 11.37 16.00
N PRO A 42 4.41 11.59 17.33
CA PRO A 42 5.45 11.10 18.21
C PRO A 42 5.36 9.57 18.29
N LEU A 43 6.08 8.88 17.42
CA LEU A 43 6.28 7.44 17.53
C LEU A 43 7.40 7.16 18.53
N PRO A 44 7.31 6.06 19.31
CA PRO A 44 8.34 5.63 20.24
C PRO A 44 9.55 5.00 19.52
N VAL A 45 10.07 5.66 18.49
CA VAL A 45 11.28 5.27 17.74
C VAL A 45 12.28 6.42 17.72
N ASP A 46 13.52 6.15 18.09
CA ASP A 46 14.60 7.15 18.05
C ASP A 46 14.98 7.50 16.60
N ASP A 47 14.92 6.51 15.70
CA ASP A 47 15.24 6.67 14.28
C ASP A 47 14.09 6.16 13.40
N SER A 48 13.29 7.09 12.87
CA SER A 48 12.20 6.77 11.94
C SER A 48 12.62 6.07 10.64
N SER A 49 13.91 6.14 10.27
CA SER A 49 14.40 5.50 9.04
C SER A 49 14.30 3.97 9.11
N ILE A 50 14.40 3.40 10.30
CA ILE A 50 14.24 1.95 10.53
C ILE A 50 12.85 1.46 10.09
N VAL A 51 11.84 2.30 10.30
CA VAL A 51 10.47 2.03 9.89
C VAL A 51 10.40 2.05 8.37
N ILE A 52 10.88 3.13 7.76
CA ILE A 52 10.83 3.28 6.30
C ILE A 52 11.58 2.15 5.58
N ASP A 53 12.73 1.73 6.11
CA ASP A 53 13.55 0.68 5.51
C ASP A 53 12.95 -0.71 5.70
N ALA A 54 12.39 -1.02 6.88
CA ALA A 54 11.67 -2.27 7.14
C ALA A 54 10.43 -2.43 6.24
N LEU A 55 9.79 -1.32 5.88
CA LEU A 55 8.62 -1.28 5.00
C LEU A 55 8.99 -1.23 3.50
N SER A 56 10.27 -1.08 3.16
CA SER A 56 10.72 -0.91 1.79
C SER A 56 10.77 -2.23 0.98
N GLY A 57 10.76 -2.07 -0.34
CA GLY A 57 10.87 -3.15 -1.32
C GLY A 57 9.58 -3.96 -1.53
N GLY A 58 9.75 -5.18 -2.03
CA GLY A 58 8.64 -6.06 -2.40
C GLY A 58 8.36 -6.08 -3.90
N LYS A 59 7.54 -7.05 -4.33
CA LYS A 59 7.23 -7.24 -5.75
C LYS A 59 6.09 -6.34 -6.25
N HIS A 60 5.38 -5.67 -5.32
CA HIS A 60 4.21 -4.82 -5.57
C HIS A 60 3.21 -5.46 -6.54
N LEU A 61 2.94 -6.76 -6.35
CA LEU A 61 2.06 -7.51 -7.23
C LEU A 61 0.62 -6.96 -7.20
N ARG A 62 0.17 -6.42 -6.07
CA ARG A 62 -1.18 -5.86 -5.92
C ARG A 62 -1.30 -4.56 -6.71
N ALA A 63 -0.32 -3.66 -6.61
CA ALA A 63 -0.24 -2.47 -7.45
C ALA A 63 -0.18 -2.82 -8.95
N ARG A 64 0.66 -3.79 -9.34
CA ARG A 64 0.75 -4.27 -10.73
C ARG A 64 -0.62 -4.74 -11.24
N THR A 65 -1.29 -5.60 -10.48
CA THR A 65 -2.63 -6.10 -10.84
C THR A 65 -3.63 -4.95 -10.96
N LEU A 66 -3.59 -3.98 -10.04
CA LEU A 66 -4.47 -2.81 -10.12
C LEU A 66 -4.25 -2.02 -11.40
N PHE A 67 -3.00 -1.74 -11.78
CA PHE A 67 -2.71 -1.04 -13.04
C PHE A 67 -3.16 -1.81 -14.28
N LEU A 68 -2.95 -3.14 -14.30
CA LEU A 68 -3.44 -3.99 -15.39
C LEU A 68 -4.96 -3.94 -15.53
N VAL A 69 -5.67 -4.04 -14.41
CA VAL A 69 -7.14 -3.95 -14.37
C VAL A 69 -7.60 -2.56 -14.81
N ALA A 70 -6.99 -1.51 -14.28
CA ALA A 70 -7.29 -0.12 -14.62
C ALA A 70 -7.14 0.16 -16.13
N GLN A 71 -6.03 -0.28 -16.75
CA GLN A 71 -5.81 -0.13 -18.19
C GLN A 71 -6.84 -0.88 -19.02
N SER A 72 -7.31 -2.05 -18.54
CA SER A 72 -8.33 -2.85 -19.23
C SER A 72 -9.70 -2.14 -19.34
N PHE A 73 -9.95 -1.14 -18.49
CA PHE A 73 -11.18 -0.34 -18.48
C PHE A 73 -11.03 1.03 -19.16
N GLY A 74 -9.91 1.25 -19.85
CA GLY A 74 -9.53 2.54 -20.41
C GLY A 74 -8.71 3.34 -19.39
N THR A 75 -7.58 3.90 -19.83
CA THR A 75 -6.57 4.52 -18.96
C THR A 75 -7.19 5.58 -18.04
N PRO A 76 -7.37 5.30 -16.74
CA PRO A 76 -7.87 6.31 -15.80
C PRO A 76 -6.82 7.41 -15.62
N ASP A 77 -7.20 8.52 -14.97
CA ASP A 77 -6.22 9.53 -14.53
C ASP A 77 -5.05 8.79 -13.85
N PRO A 78 -3.81 8.91 -14.35
CA PRO A 78 -2.65 8.21 -13.80
C PRO A 78 -2.47 8.45 -12.30
N ARG A 79 -2.87 9.63 -11.80
CA ARG A 79 -2.85 9.93 -10.36
C ARG A 79 -3.85 9.10 -9.58
N PHE A 80 -5.06 8.93 -10.10
CA PHE A 80 -6.10 8.13 -9.45
C PHE A 80 -5.67 6.66 -9.30
N ALA A 81 -5.13 6.06 -10.37
CA ALA A 81 -4.64 4.68 -10.31
C ALA A 81 -3.43 4.53 -9.38
N THR A 82 -2.51 5.51 -9.40
CA THR A 82 -1.35 5.51 -8.51
C THR A 82 -1.78 5.59 -7.05
N ASP A 83 -2.67 6.51 -6.69
CA ASP A 83 -3.15 6.68 -5.32
C ASP A 83 -3.95 5.46 -4.84
N ALA A 84 -4.75 4.84 -5.71
CA ALA A 84 -5.44 3.58 -5.41
C ALA A 84 -4.45 2.44 -5.14
N ALA A 85 -3.40 2.33 -5.95
CA ALA A 85 -2.34 1.34 -5.76
C ALA A 85 -1.53 1.61 -4.48
N VAL A 86 -1.24 2.87 -4.16
CA VAL A 86 -0.56 3.25 -2.91
C VAL A 86 -1.42 2.90 -1.70
N ALA A 87 -2.71 3.23 -1.70
CA ALA A 87 -3.62 2.85 -0.62
C ALA A 87 -3.65 1.33 -0.40
N LEU A 88 -3.71 0.55 -1.48
CA LEU A 88 -3.72 -0.91 -1.43
C LEU A 88 -2.39 -1.50 -0.91
N GLU A 89 -1.25 -0.98 -1.35
CA GLU A 89 0.07 -1.44 -0.90
C GLU A 89 0.35 -1.02 0.56
N LEU A 90 -0.14 0.14 1.02
CA LEU A 90 -0.09 0.54 2.43
C LEU A 90 -0.84 -0.45 3.32
N LEU A 91 -2.08 -0.80 2.93
CA LEU A 91 -2.90 -1.76 3.67
C LEU A 91 -2.26 -3.15 3.70
N HIS A 92 -1.71 -3.59 2.56
CA HIS A 92 -0.97 -4.85 2.50
C HIS A 92 0.28 -4.83 3.39
N THR A 93 1.00 -3.71 3.40
CA THR A 93 2.20 -3.56 4.21
C THR A 93 1.86 -3.61 5.70
N ALA A 94 0.75 -2.98 6.12
CA ALA A 94 0.24 -3.10 7.49
C ALA A 94 -0.06 -4.56 7.87
N SER A 95 -0.73 -5.32 6.98
CA SER A 95 -1.03 -6.73 7.24
C SER A 95 0.24 -7.55 7.44
N LEU A 96 1.28 -7.31 6.64
CA LEU A 96 2.56 -8.03 6.78
C LEU A 96 3.26 -7.76 8.12
N VAL A 97 3.16 -6.54 8.66
CA VAL A 97 3.72 -6.21 9.97
C VAL A 97 2.97 -6.97 11.07
N HIS A 98 1.63 -7.01 11.01
CA HIS A 98 0.83 -7.81 11.92
C HIS A 98 1.15 -9.31 11.80
N ASP A 99 1.23 -9.85 10.58
CA ASP A 99 1.59 -11.25 10.33
C ASP A 99 2.96 -11.58 10.94
N ASP A 100 3.97 -10.71 10.76
CA ASP A 100 5.30 -10.93 11.34
C ASP A 100 5.28 -11.06 12.86
N ILE A 101 4.42 -10.28 13.53
CA ILE A 101 4.24 -10.34 14.99
C ILE A 101 3.50 -11.62 15.38
N ILE A 102 2.38 -11.91 14.73
CA ILE A 102 1.53 -13.09 15.02
C ILE A 102 2.31 -14.39 14.82
N ASP A 103 3.10 -14.47 13.74
CA ASP A 103 3.89 -15.65 13.40
C ASP A 103 5.24 -15.71 14.15
N GLY A 104 5.64 -14.63 14.84
CA GLY A 104 6.96 -14.51 15.46
C GLY A 104 8.11 -14.51 14.43
N SER A 105 7.85 -14.02 13.21
CA SER A 105 8.81 -14.00 12.11
C SER A 105 9.91 -12.97 12.36
N ARG A 106 11.15 -13.43 12.54
CA ARG A 106 12.28 -12.53 12.87
C ARG A 106 12.83 -11.73 11.69
N PHE A 107 12.53 -12.14 10.46
CA PHE A 107 13.09 -11.55 9.25
C PHE A 107 12.04 -11.41 8.16
N ARG A 108 12.12 -10.30 7.42
CA ARG A 108 11.34 -10.06 6.20
C ARG A 108 12.25 -9.54 5.11
N ARG A 109 12.22 -10.20 3.95
CA ARG A 109 12.99 -9.81 2.75
C ARG A 109 14.51 -9.64 3.01
N GLY A 110 15.06 -10.46 3.91
CA GLY A 110 16.47 -10.42 4.29
C GLY A 110 16.84 -9.33 5.29
N GLN A 111 15.88 -8.53 5.77
CA GLN A 111 16.04 -7.55 6.85
C GLN A 111 15.36 -8.04 8.14
N PRO A 112 15.75 -7.55 9.32
CA PRO A 112 14.99 -7.79 10.55
C PRO A 112 13.53 -7.36 10.37
N ALA A 113 12.59 -8.16 10.86
CA ALA A 113 11.19 -7.75 10.91
C ALA A 113 11.04 -6.51 11.82
N LEU A 114 10.01 -5.69 11.59
CA LEU A 114 9.88 -4.40 12.28
C LEU A 114 9.87 -4.52 13.81
N HIS A 115 9.16 -5.52 14.35
CA HIS A 115 9.11 -5.78 15.79
C HIS A 115 10.46 -6.25 16.37
N CYS A 116 11.35 -6.80 15.54
CA CYS A 116 12.72 -7.14 15.93
C CYS A 116 13.67 -5.94 15.82
N ALA A 117 13.38 -5.00 14.92
CA ALA A 117 14.20 -3.83 14.66
C ALA A 117 13.94 -2.69 15.67
N ALA A 118 12.67 -2.51 16.07
CA ALA A 118 12.25 -1.58 17.12
C ALA A 118 11.78 -2.38 18.35
N ASP A 119 10.48 -2.59 18.47
CA ASP A 119 9.84 -3.47 19.45
C ASP A 119 8.42 -3.81 18.97
N GLU A 120 7.75 -4.75 19.65
CA GLU A 120 6.41 -5.21 19.29
C GLU A 120 5.34 -4.11 19.39
N ALA A 121 5.35 -3.32 20.47
CA ALA A 121 4.35 -2.26 20.67
C ALA A 121 4.46 -1.18 19.60
N THR A 122 5.68 -0.78 19.29
CA THR A 122 6.03 0.14 18.22
C THR A 122 5.59 -0.40 16.85
N ALA A 123 5.86 -1.67 16.57
CA ALA A 123 5.47 -2.29 15.30
C ALA A 123 3.94 -2.34 15.11
N ILE A 124 3.18 -2.62 16.18
CA ILE A 124 1.71 -2.56 16.17
C ILE A 124 1.24 -1.13 15.85
N LEU A 125 1.76 -0.12 16.55
CA LEU A 125 1.38 1.28 16.32
C LEU A 125 1.69 1.74 14.89
N ILE A 126 2.81 1.28 14.32
CA ILE A 126 3.16 1.57 12.93
C ILE A 126 2.19 0.87 11.97
N ALA A 127 1.84 -0.39 12.22
CA ALA A 127 0.87 -1.09 11.39
C ALA A 127 -0.49 -0.39 11.40
N ASP A 128 -0.98 0.02 12.57
CA ASP A 128 -2.22 0.81 12.72
C ASP A 128 -2.12 2.15 11.97
N LEU A 129 -0.96 2.81 12.04
CA LEU A 129 -0.70 4.03 11.30
C LEU A 129 -0.81 3.81 9.78
N LEU A 130 -0.23 2.72 9.26
CA LEU A 130 -0.30 2.38 7.84
C LEU A 130 -1.75 2.11 7.39
N VAL A 131 -2.57 1.47 8.23
CA VAL A 131 -4.01 1.31 7.97
C VAL A 131 -4.69 2.68 7.89
N ALA A 132 -4.41 3.59 8.82
CA ALA A 132 -4.97 4.93 8.81
C ALA A 132 -4.58 5.71 7.53
N VAL A 133 -3.29 5.71 7.17
CA VAL A 133 -2.79 6.39 5.96
C VAL A 133 -3.36 5.76 4.68
N SER A 134 -3.57 4.44 4.66
CA SER A 134 -4.25 3.75 3.56
C SER A 134 -5.67 4.29 3.38
N PHE A 135 -6.46 4.39 4.46
CA PHE A 135 -7.82 4.92 4.39
C PHE A 135 -7.88 6.41 4.08
N GLU A 136 -6.96 7.22 4.62
CA GLU A 136 -6.82 8.65 4.25
C GLU A 136 -6.53 8.79 2.74
N THR A 137 -5.63 7.96 2.20
CA THR A 137 -5.33 7.94 0.76
C THR A 137 -6.53 7.50 -0.06
N ALA A 138 -7.25 6.47 0.38
CA ALA A 138 -8.47 6.00 -0.28
C ALA A 138 -9.61 7.02 -0.21
N ALA A 139 -9.70 7.84 0.85
CA ALA A 139 -10.73 8.85 1.00
C ALA A 139 -10.64 9.93 -0.08
N ALA A 140 -9.42 10.28 -0.53
CA ALA A 140 -9.20 11.20 -1.64
C ALA A 140 -9.77 10.66 -2.98
N LEU A 141 -9.97 9.35 -3.10
CA LEU A 141 -10.55 8.67 -4.27
C LEU A 141 -12.08 8.54 -4.20
N GLY A 142 -12.66 8.87 -3.03
CA GLY A 142 -14.10 8.84 -2.78
C GLY A 142 -14.57 7.64 -1.95
N ALA A 143 -15.82 7.74 -1.47
CA ALA A 143 -16.40 6.79 -0.50
C ALA A 143 -16.43 5.33 -0.99
N GLY A 144 -16.57 5.11 -2.30
CA GLY A 144 -16.54 3.76 -2.88
C GLY A 144 -15.18 3.06 -2.73
N ALA A 145 -14.09 3.80 -2.86
CA ALA A 145 -12.74 3.26 -2.67
C ALA A 145 -12.51 2.88 -1.21
N VAL A 146 -12.88 3.77 -0.28
CA VAL A 146 -12.81 3.51 1.17
C VAL A 146 -13.63 2.27 1.53
N ALA A 147 -14.88 2.18 1.07
CA ALA A 147 -15.75 1.03 1.35
C ALA A 147 -15.15 -0.28 0.81
N SER A 148 -14.56 -0.25 -0.39
CA SER A 148 -13.92 -1.41 -1.00
C SER A 148 -12.69 -1.87 -0.21
N LEU A 149 -11.81 -0.94 0.16
CA LEU A 149 -10.64 -1.27 0.99
C LEU A 149 -11.05 -1.74 2.38
N ALA A 150 -12.05 -1.12 3.01
CA ALA A 150 -12.51 -1.50 4.35
C ALA A 150 -13.14 -2.90 4.34
N CYS A 151 -13.95 -3.20 3.33
CA CYS A 151 -14.50 -4.55 3.12
C CYS A 151 -13.39 -5.58 2.94
N ALA A 152 -12.40 -5.28 2.08
CA ALA A 152 -11.26 -6.16 1.86
C ALA A 152 -10.43 -6.37 3.13
N PHE A 153 -10.17 -5.31 3.91
CA PHE A 153 -9.44 -5.42 5.18
C PHE A 153 -10.18 -6.29 6.19
N GLY A 154 -11.50 -6.10 6.34
CA GLY A 154 -12.32 -6.89 7.24
C GLY A 154 -12.41 -8.38 6.88
N GLN A 155 -12.04 -8.77 5.66
CA GLN A 155 -11.94 -10.19 5.26
C GLN A 155 -10.57 -10.82 5.57
N LEU A 156 -9.57 -10.01 5.93
CA LEU A 156 -8.23 -10.46 6.31
C LEU A 156 -8.09 -10.74 7.81
N CYS A 157 -8.95 -10.10 8.63
CA CYS A 157 -9.03 -10.30 10.08
C CYS A 157 -9.82 -11.56 10.44
#